data_AF-A0A924BJL5-F1
#
_entry.id   AF-A0A924BJL5-F1
#
_cell.length_a   1.000
_cell.length_b   1.000
_cell.length_c   1.000
_cell.angle_alpha   90.00
_cell.angle_beta   90.00
_cell.angle_gamma   90.00
#
_symmetry.space_group_name_H-M   'P 1'
#
loop_
_entity.id
_entity.type
_entity.pdbx_description
1 polymer ?
#
loop_
_entity_poly.entity_id
_entity_poly.type
_entity_poly.pdbx_seq_one_letter_code
_entity_poly.pdbx_strand_id
1 'polypeptide(L)'
;SAPIWRFAVPPGVAGNQGLVGVLMPSIDRVGRRFPLTLLAQTGSGEQAALRNLIWQDKVLASLEDLALEALDDLPRDALAERLAGMVLRPIGLPSRILTAGSSLILSSEQADTFCADLALDLAGGGLHRSCAWSATVEGSAKLILTAGLPGPDMAPRFFDLNGIFNSSISNKELAL
;
A
#
# COMPACT_ATOMS: atom_id res chain seq x y z
N SER A 1 19.70 4.37 1.52
CA SER A 1 18.85 4.61 0.33
C SER A 1 17.41 4.75 0.79
N ALA A 2 16.58 5.50 0.07
CA ALA A 2 15.14 5.53 0.34
C ALA A 2 14.49 4.21 -0.13
N PRO A 3 13.44 3.71 0.54
CA PRO A 3 12.86 2.41 0.25
C PRO A 3 11.89 2.49 -0.93
N ILE A 4 11.50 1.34 -1.45
CA ILE A 4 10.31 1.23 -2.28
C ILE A 4 9.10 1.20 -1.36
N TRP A 5 8.10 2.02 -1.66
CA TRP A 5 6.85 2.08 -0.91
C TRP A 5 5.76 1.37 -1.68
N ARG A 6 5.18 0.32 -1.11
CA ARG A 6 3.86 -0.16 -1.52
C ARG A 6 2.82 0.85 -1.05
N PHE A 7 1.78 1.06 -1.83
CA PHE A 7 0.73 2.00 -1.45
C PHE A 7 -0.67 1.51 -1.83
N ALA A 8 -1.65 2.03 -1.11
CA ALA A 8 -3.06 1.98 -1.46
C ALA A 8 -3.66 3.38 -1.36
N VAL A 9 -4.40 3.80 -2.38
CA VAL A 9 -5.14 5.06 -2.42
C VAL A 9 -6.61 4.72 -2.66
N PRO A 10 -7.53 5.07 -1.75
CA PRO A 10 -8.94 4.73 -1.89
C PRO A 10 -9.62 5.53 -3.01
N PRO A 11 -10.77 5.05 -3.51
CA PRO A 11 -11.60 5.80 -4.44
C PRO A 11 -11.94 7.20 -3.89
N GLY A 12 -11.97 8.19 -4.77
CA GLY A 12 -12.27 9.59 -4.47
C GLY A 12 -11.04 10.44 -4.16
N VAL A 13 -9.87 9.85 -3.88
CA VAL A 13 -8.65 10.62 -3.57
C VAL A 13 -7.88 11.01 -4.83
N ALA A 14 -7.58 10.04 -5.70
CA ALA A 14 -6.83 10.24 -6.96
C ALA A 14 -7.66 9.93 -8.21
N GLY A 15 -8.99 9.86 -8.07
CA GLY A 15 -9.93 9.48 -9.11
C GLY A 15 -11.06 8.60 -8.56
N ASN A 16 -11.99 8.17 -9.41
CA ASN A 16 -13.16 7.39 -8.98
C ASN A 16 -12.86 5.91 -8.66
N GLN A 17 -11.67 5.43 -9.04
CA GLN A 17 -11.21 4.08 -8.74
C GLN A 17 -10.15 4.15 -7.62
N GLY A 18 -10.14 3.13 -6.77
CA GLY A 18 -9.03 2.90 -5.87
C GLY A 18 -7.79 2.47 -6.66
N LEU A 19 -6.63 2.71 -6.08
CA LEU A 19 -5.33 2.39 -6.65
C LEU A 19 -4.53 1.58 -5.65
N VAL A 20 -3.72 0.65 -6.15
CA VAL A 20 -2.69 -0.06 -5.39
C VAL A 20 -1.44 -0.14 -6.26
N GLY A 21 -0.26 -0.07 -5.65
CA GLY A 21 0.96 -0.10 -6.43
C GLY A 21 2.23 0.09 -5.61
N VAL A 22 3.30 0.44 -6.30
CA VAL A 22 4.60 0.78 -5.72
C VAL A 22 5.07 2.14 -6.19
N LEU A 23 5.75 2.85 -5.30
CA LEU A 23 6.42 4.12 -5.54
C LEU A 23 7.89 3.95 -5.17
N MET A 24 8.77 4.15 -6.14
CA MET A 24 10.21 4.01 -5.97
C MET A 24 10.92 5.36 -6.21
N PRO A 25 11.83 5.78 -5.32
CA PRO A 25 12.76 6.88 -5.59
C PRO A 25 13.55 6.61 -6.87
N SER A 26 13.52 7.55 -7.83
CA SER A 26 14.20 7.37 -9.13
C SER A 26 14.75 8.69 -9.68
N ILE A 27 15.57 8.60 -10.72
CA ILE A 27 16.24 9.69 -11.42
C ILE A 27 16.07 9.46 -12.93
N ASP A 28 15.72 10.51 -13.68
CA ASP A 28 15.64 10.43 -15.14
C ASP A 28 17.02 10.58 -15.82
N ARG A 29 17.05 10.39 -17.15
CA ARG A 29 18.30 10.48 -17.93
C ARG A 29 19.01 11.84 -17.87
N VAL A 30 18.33 12.91 -17.48
CA VAL A 30 18.91 14.25 -17.34
C VAL A 30 19.21 14.62 -15.89
N GLY A 31 19.10 13.66 -14.95
CA GLY A 31 19.48 13.82 -13.55
C GLY A 31 18.39 14.42 -12.65
N ARG A 32 17.15 14.58 -13.14
CA ARG A 32 16.05 15.10 -12.30
C ARG A 32 15.47 13.97 -11.45
N ARG A 33 15.15 14.28 -10.20
CA ARG A 33 14.49 13.35 -9.27
C ARG A 33 13.00 13.28 -9.60
N PHE A 34 12.55 12.15 -10.10
CA PHE A 34 11.14 11.89 -10.38
C PHE A 34 10.83 10.45 -9.98
N PRO A 35 9.96 10.22 -8.98
CA PRO A 35 9.64 8.87 -8.53
C PRO A 35 9.04 8.02 -9.66
N LEU A 36 9.47 6.77 -9.76
CA LEU A 36 8.80 5.79 -10.61
C LEU A 36 7.59 5.25 -9.85
N THR A 37 6.41 5.29 -10.47
CA THR A 37 5.17 4.76 -9.89
C THR A 37 4.59 3.70 -10.81
N LEU A 38 4.39 2.48 -10.32
CA LEU A 38 3.70 1.40 -11.01
C LEU A 38 2.45 1.05 -10.22
N LEU A 39 1.28 0.99 -10.88
CA LEU A 39 0.00 0.83 -10.17
C LEU A 39 -1.04 0.08 -10.98
N ALA A 40 -2.05 -0.42 -10.27
CA ALA A 40 -3.26 -1.00 -10.81
C ALA A 40 -4.50 -0.38 -10.14
N GLN A 41 -5.61 -0.36 -10.88
CA GLN A 41 -6.92 0.04 -10.33
C GLN A 41 -7.54 -1.13 -9.56
N THR A 42 -8.16 -0.84 -8.43
CA THR A 42 -8.71 -1.86 -7.51
C THR A 42 -10.24 -1.90 -7.49
N GLY A 43 -10.92 -1.04 -8.27
CA GLY A 43 -12.36 -0.89 -8.25
C GLY A 43 -12.81 0.34 -7.44
N SER A 44 -14.12 0.58 -7.39
CA SER A 44 -14.72 1.72 -6.67
C SER A 44 -15.21 1.38 -5.25
N GLY A 45 -14.96 0.16 -4.77
CA GLY A 45 -15.32 -0.23 -3.41
C GLY A 45 -14.46 0.50 -2.37
N GLU A 46 -15.07 1.01 -1.29
CA GLU A 46 -14.38 1.88 -0.33
C GLU A 46 -13.11 1.24 0.27
N GLN A 47 -13.16 -0.06 0.56
CA GLN A 47 -12.04 -0.81 1.14
C GLN A 47 -11.16 -1.49 0.08
N ALA A 48 -11.48 -1.39 -1.21
CA ALA A 48 -10.86 -2.19 -2.24
C ALA A 48 -9.34 -1.96 -2.34
N ALA A 49 -8.89 -0.71 -2.19
CA ALA A 49 -7.48 -0.37 -2.22
C ALA A 49 -6.70 -1.02 -1.06
N LEU A 50 -7.17 -0.86 0.18
CA LEU A 50 -6.51 -1.43 1.37
C LEU A 50 -6.54 -2.95 1.37
N ARG A 51 -7.65 -3.57 0.94
CA ARG A 51 -7.70 -5.03 0.77
C ARG A 51 -6.69 -5.50 -0.27
N ASN A 52 -6.57 -4.82 -1.41
CA ASN A 52 -5.54 -5.21 -2.38
C ASN A 52 -4.11 -5.00 -1.86
N LEU A 53 -3.85 -4.02 -0.98
CA LEU A 53 -2.54 -3.89 -0.34
C LEU A 53 -2.18 -5.13 0.51
N ILE A 54 -3.17 -5.72 1.18
CA ILE A 54 -3.02 -6.93 2.01
C ILE A 54 -2.90 -8.18 1.14
N TRP A 55 -3.75 -8.32 0.12
CA TRP A 55 -3.93 -9.58 -0.61
C TRP A 55 -2.94 -9.78 -1.77
N GLN A 56 -2.35 -8.70 -2.29
CA GLN A 56 -1.59 -8.74 -3.54
C GLN A 56 -0.08 -8.83 -3.32
N ASP A 57 0.37 -9.37 -2.18
CA ASP A 57 1.79 -9.45 -1.81
C ASP A 57 2.70 -9.92 -2.96
N LYS A 58 2.33 -11.01 -3.64
CA LYS A 58 3.12 -11.53 -4.78
C LYS A 58 3.20 -10.55 -5.95
N VAL A 59 2.09 -9.91 -6.30
CA VAL A 59 2.05 -8.94 -7.41
C VAL A 59 2.81 -7.68 -7.03
N LEU A 60 2.67 -7.20 -5.79
CA LEU A 60 3.39 -6.04 -5.27
C LEU A 60 4.90 -6.30 -5.20
N ALA A 61 5.33 -7.49 -4.77
CA ALA A 61 6.73 -7.91 -4.84
C ALA A 61 7.25 -7.90 -6.28
N SER A 62 6.48 -8.45 -7.24
CA SER A 62 6.85 -8.39 -8.67
C SER A 62 6.92 -6.96 -9.22
N LEU A 63 6.08 -6.03 -8.71
CA LEU A 63 6.17 -4.62 -9.06
C LEU A 63 7.41 -3.94 -8.45
N GLU A 64 7.82 -4.32 -7.24
CA GLU A 64 9.07 -3.86 -6.63
C GLU A 64 10.28 -4.31 -7.46
N ASP A 65 10.33 -5.59 -7.84
CA ASP A 65 11.39 -6.15 -8.68
C ASP A 65 11.43 -5.46 -10.06
N LEU A 66 10.27 -5.28 -10.69
CA LEU A 66 10.16 -4.58 -11.97
C LEU A 66 10.58 -3.11 -11.87
N ALA A 67 10.26 -2.43 -10.77
CA ALA A 67 10.70 -1.07 -10.54
C ALA A 67 12.23 -0.99 -10.43
N LEU A 68 12.86 -1.92 -9.69
CA LEU A 68 14.33 -2.00 -9.59
C LEU A 68 14.97 -2.26 -10.95
N GLU A 69 14.47 -3.21 -11.74
CA GLU A 69 14.98 -3.47 -13.09
C GLU A 69 14.83 -2.26 -14.00
N ALA A 70 13.76 -1.47 -13.86
CA ALA A 70 13.58 -0.23 -14.60
C ALA A 70 14.63 0.85 -14.27
N LEU A 71 15.25 0.77 -13.09
CA LEU A 71 16.38 1.63 -12.73
C LEU A 71 17.66 1.21 -13.45
N ASP A 72 17.81 -0.08 -13.74
CA ASP A 72 18.96 -0.70 -14.42
C ASP A 72 18.80 -0.68 -15.96
N ASP A 73 18.28 0.42 -16.50
CA ASP A 73 18.13 0.69 -17.95
C ASP A 73 17.17 -0.24 -18.73
N LEU A 74 16.16 -0.85 -18.08
CA LEU A 74 15.12 -1.60 -18.79
C LEU A 74 14.42 -0.72 -19.85
N PRO A 75 14.34 -1.17 -21.13
CA PRO A 75 13.64 -0.42 -22.17
C PRO A 75 12.16 -0.24 -21.83
N ARG A 76 11.60 0.92 -22.21
CA ARG A 76 10.19 1.27 -21.93
C ARG A 76 9.20 0.22 -22.45
N ASP A 77 9.45 -0.32 -23.65
CA ASP A 77 8.53 -1.28 -24.26
C ASP A 77 8.54 -2.63 -23.51
N ALA A 78 9.72 -3.07 -23.04
CA ALA A 78 9.85 -4.26 -22.22
C ALA A 78 9.20 -4.07 -20.84
N LEU A 79 9.34 -2.89 -20.23
CA LEU A 79 8.64 -2.52 -19.00
C LEU A 79 7.12 -2.61 -19.19
N ALA A 80 6.60 -2.04 -20.28
CA ALA A 80 5.17 -2.05 -20.59
C ALA A 80 4.65 -3.48 -20.83
N GLU A 81 5.39 -4.32 -21.56
CA GLU A 81 5.02 -5.71 -21.81
C GLU A 81 4.95 -6.53 -20.51
N ARG A 82 5.97 -6.41 -19.65
CA ARG A 82 5.98 -7.11 -18.35
C ARG A 82 4.86 -6.64 -17.44
N LEU A 83 4.59 -5.33 -17.40
CA LEU A 83 3.51 -4.77 -16.60
C LEU A 83 2.14 -5.25 -17.09
N ALA A 84 1.93 -5.38 -18.40
CA ALA A 84 0.69 -5.88 -18.98
C ALA A 84 0.40 -7.35 -18.60
N GLY A 85 1.43 -8.13 -18.31
CA GLY A 85 1.31 -9.51 -17.82
C GLY A 85 0.94 -9.62 -16.33
N MET A 86 0.99 -8.53 -15.58
CA MET A 86 0.70 -8.53 -14.14
C MET A 86 -0.77 -8.22 -13.89
N VAL A 87 -1.49 -9.17 -13.28
CA VAL A 87 -2.92 -9.05 -12.99
C VAL A 87 -3.15 -9.19 -11.50
N LEU A 88 -3.95 -8.29 -10.93
CA LEU A 88 -4.40 -8.42 -9.54
C LEU A 88 -5.20 -9.71 -9.39
N ARG A 89 -4.89 -10.47 -8.34
CA ARG A 89 -5.64 -11.69 -8.03
C ARG A 89 -7.05 -11.32 -7.58
N PRO A 90 -8.07 -12.15 -7.84
CA PRO A 90 -9.37 -11.98 -7.20
C PRO A 90 -9.20 -11.93 -5.68
N ILE A 91 -9.79 -10.92 -5.04
CA ILE A 91 -9.88 -10.87 -3.58
C ILE A 91 -10.85 -11.99 -3.18
N GLY A 92 -10.47 -12.76 -2.17
CA GLY A 92 -11.28 -13.86 -1.67
C GLY A 92 -12.54 -13.36 -0.97
N LEU A 93 -13.42 -14.31 -0.65
CA LEU A 93 -14.66 -14.00 0.05
C LEU A 93 -14.34 -13.40 1.43
N PRO A 94 -15.14 -12.42 1.89
CA PRO A 94 -14.98 -11.88 3.23
C PRO A 94 -15.13 -12.98 4.28
N SER A 95 -14.40 -12.83 5.39
CA SER A 95 -14.49 -13.75 6.52
C SER A 95 -15.93 -13.84 7.03
N ARG A 96 -16.39 -15.06 7.32
CA ARG A 96 -17.68 -15.26 7.99
C ARG A 96 -17.50 -14.93 9.46
N ILE A 97 -18.24 -13.93 9.94
CA ILE A 97 -18.27 -13.52 11.35
C ILE A 97 -19.58 -14.01 11.97
N LEU A 98 -19.47 -14.72 13.09
CA LEU A 98 -20.59 -15.20 13.90
C LEU A 98 -20.43 -14.69 15.33
N THR A 99 -21.55 -14.43 16.00
CA THR A 99 -21.59 -14.09 17.42
C THR A 99 -22.19 -15.24 18.22
N ALA A 100 -21.51 -15.65 19.28
CA ALA A 100 -21.97 -16.69 20.21
C ALA A 100 -21.80 -16.19 21.65
N GLY A 101 -22.87 -15.65 22.24
CA GLY A 101 -22.79 -14.96 23.52
C GLY A 101 -21.89 -13.72 23.44
N SER A 102 -20.90 -13.63 24.33
CA SER A 102 -19.87 -12.57 24.31
C SER A 102 -18.68 -12.88 23.40
N SER A 103 -18.70 -14.01 22.70
CA SER A 103 -17.61 -14.45 21.83
C SER A 103 -17.91 -14.12 20.37
N LEU A 104 -16.85 -13.76 19.65
CA LEU A 104 -16.87 -13.57 18.21
C LEU A 104 -16.10 -14.73 17.56
N ILE A 105 -16.77 -15.46 16.68
CA ILE A 105 -16.22 -16.60 15.96
C ILE A 105 -16.04 -16.18 14.52
N LEU A 106 -14.86 -16.45 13.99
CA LEU A 106 -14.49 -16.06 12.66
C LEU A 106 -14.03 -17.28 11.88
N SER A 107 -14.41 -17.35 10.61
CA SER A 107 -13.99 -18.39 9.69
C SER A 107 -13.63 -17.79 8.34
N SER A 108 -12.43 -18.11 7.85
CA SER A 108 -11.92 -17.70 6.55
C SER A 108 -11.19 -18.86 5.90
N GLU A 109 -11.24 -18.94 4.58
CA GLU A 109 -10.43 -19.87 3.79
C GLU A 109 -8.99 -19.36 3.59
N GLN A 110 -8.71 -18.09 3.94
CA GLN A 110 -7.41 -17.43 3.76
C GLN A 110 -6.79 -17.10 5.11
N ALA A 111 -6.04 -18.03 5.68
CA ALA A 111 -5.50 -17.91 7.04
C ALA A 111 -4.41 -16.84 7.21
N ASP A 112 -3.70 -16.50 6.13
CA ASP A 112 -2.56 -15.60 6.10
C ASP A 112 -2.92 -14.11 6.09
N THR A 113 -4.04 -13.74 5.47
CA THR A 113 -4.53 -12.35 5.37
C THR A 113 -5.63 -12.03 6.38
N PHE A 114 -6.19 -13.06 6.99
CA PHE A 114 -7.37 -13.01 7.86
C PHE A 114 -7.30 -11.98 9.00
N CYS A 115 -6.21 -11.95 9.77
CA CYS A 115 -6.10 -10.99 10.88
C CYS A 115 -6.03 -9.54 10.40
N ALA A 116 -5.41 -9.30 9.24
CA ALA A 116 -5.32 -7.98 8.65
C ALA A 116 -6.68 -7.52 8.09
N ASP A 117 -7.45 -8.43 7.47
CA ASP A 117 -8.83 -8.15 7.05
C ASP A 117 -9.74 -7.85 8.24
N LEU A 118 -9.64 -8.62 9.33
CA LEU A 118 -10.40 -8.36 10.55
C LEU A 118 -10.04 -7.00 11.14
N ALA A 119 -8.74 -6.68 11.24
CA ALA A 119 -8.28 -5.40 11.73
C ALA A 119 -8.83 -4.26 10.86
N LEU A 120 -8.82 -4.42 9.53
CA LEU A 120 -9.45 -3.46 8.63
C LEU A 120 -10.93 -3.32 8.96
N ASP A 121 -11.70 -4.41 8.99
CA ASP A 121 -13.15 -4.40 9.25
C ASP A 121 -13.55 -3.80 10.61
N LEU A 122 -12.70 -3.96 11.63
CA LEU A 122 -12.91 -3.37 12.95
C LEU A 122 -12.40 -1.93 13.09
N ALA A 123 -11.52 -1.47 12.20
CA ALA A 123 -10.84 -0.18 12.32
C ALA A 123 -11.81 1.01 12.40
N GLY A 124 -13.02 0.89 11.82
CA GLY A 124 -14.06 1.91 11.91
C GLY A 124 -13.56 3.32 11.51
N GLY A 125 -14.25 4.37 11.96
CA GLY A 125 -13.68 5.73 12.06
C GLY A 125 -13.12 6.39 10.78
N GLY A 126 -13.46 5.88 9.58
CA GLY A 126 -12.92 6.39 8.30
C GLY A 126 -11.54 5.86 7.92
N LEU A 127 -10.93 4.97 8.71
CA LEU A 127 -9.63 4.36 8.41
C LEU A 127 -9.61 3.61 7.08
N HIS A 128 -10.74 3.02 6.71
CA HIS A 128 -10.96 2.39 5.40
C HIS A 128 -10.77 3.32 4.19
N ARG A 129 -10.87 4.63 4.42
CA ARG A 129 -10.68 5.69 3.40
C ARG A 129 -9.32 6.37 3.52
N SER A 130 -8.40 5.81 4.31
CA SER A 130 -7.03 6.29 4.38
C SER A 130 -6.24 5.84 3.16
N CYS A 131 -5.37 6.70 2.67
CA CYS A 131 -4.22 6.26 1.90
C CYS A 131 -3.25 5.54 2.83
N ALA A 132 -2.78 4.37 2.41
CA ALA A 132 -1.79 3.59 3.14
C ALA A 132 -0.49 3.51 2.35
N TRP A 133 0.62 3.52 3.07
CA TRP A 133 1.95 3.40 2.51
C TRP A 133 2.78 2.47 3.39
N SER A 134 3.30 1.39 2.82
CA SER A 134 4.11 0.42 3.54
C SER A 134 5.44 0.16 2.87
N ALA A 135 6.46 -0.12 3.69
CA ALA A 135 7.79 -0.46 3.23
C ALA A 135 8.49 -1.31 4.29
N THR A 136 9.46 -2.11 3.87
CA THR A 136 10.39 -2.78 4.79
C THR A 136 11.70 -1.99 4.80
N VAL A 137 12.07 -1.48 5.97
CA VAL A 137 13.28 -0.68 6.18
C VAL A 137 14.12 -1.38 7.23
N GLU A 138 15.34 -1.78 6.88
CA GLU A 138 16.28 -2.43 7.81
C GLU A 138 15.65 -3.64 8.54
N GLY A 139 14.90 -4.46 7.79
CA GLY A 139 14.21 -5.64 8.33
C GLY A 139 12.94 -5.35 9.13
N SER A 140 12.57 -4.08 9.31
CA SER A 140 11.36 -3.67 10.03
C SER A 140 10.27 -3.20 9.05
N ALA A 141 9.08 -3.78 9.15
CA ALA A 141 7.92 -3.29 8.42
C ALA A 141 7.46 -1.92 8.97
N LYS A 142 7.14 -1.00 8.07
CA LYS A 142 6.64 0.34 8.36
C LYS A 142 5.30 0.52 7.63
N LEU A 143 4.35 1.19 8.30
CA LEU A 143 3.06 1.58 7.72
C LEU A 143 2.77 3.03 8.10
N ILE A 144 2.38 3.83 7.11
CA ILE A 144 1.92 5.20 7.27
C ILE A 144 0.51 5.29 6.73
N LEU A 145 -0.41 5.83 7.52
CA LEU A 145 -1.78 6.12 7.11
C LEU A 145 -1.98 7.62 7.02
N THR A 146 -2.69 8.05 5.99
CA THR A 146 -2.95 9.46 5.69
C THR A 146 -4.39 9.63 5.23
N ALA A 147 -5.07 10.72 5.62
CA ALA A 147 -6.46 10.98 5.23
C ALA A 147 -6.63 11.33 3.74
N GLY A 148 -5.53 11.46 3.00
CA GLY A 148 -5.46 11.76 1.56
C GLY A 148 -4.03 11.54 1.08
N LEU A 149 -3.65 12.08 -0.07
CA LEU A 149 -2.25 12.01 -0.50
C LEU A 149 -1.33 12.77 0.47
N PRO A 150 -0.08 12.32 0.69
CA PRO A 150 0.90 13.02 1.51
C PRO A 150 1.04 14.48 1.07
N GLY A 151 0.76 15.40 1.99
CA GLY A 151 0.99 16.83 1.79
C GLY A 151 2.47 17.20 1.78
N PRO A 152 2.80 18.49 1.57
CA PRO A 152 4.19 18.96 1.46
C PRO A 152 5.05 18.67 2.69
N ASP A 153 4.45 18.52 3.88
CA ASP A 153 5.18 18.22 5.12
C ASP A 153 5.59 16.74 5.24
N MET A 154 4.86 15.85 4.56
CA MET A 154 5.05 14.40 4.63
C MET A 154 5.73 13.85 3.38
N ALA A 155 5.43 14.38 2.20
CA ALA A 155 5.96 13.88 0.93
C ALA A 155 7.50 13.79 0.88
N PRO A 156 8.29 14.78 1.34
CA PRO A 156 9.75 14.68 1.34
C PRO A 156 10.27 13.53 2.22
N ARG A 157 9.53 13.20 3.29
CA ARG A 157 9.96 12.21 4.28
C ARG A 157 9.90 10.79 3.74
N PHE A 158 9.09 10.51 2.73
CA PHE A 158 9.09 9.23 2.01
C PHE A 158 10.46 8.92 1.37
N PHE A 159 11.26 9.97 1.13
CA PHE A 159 12.59 9.88 0.54
C PHE A 159 13.73 10.11 1.55
N ASP A 160 13.40 10.43 2.81
CA ASP A 160 14.34 10.60 3.92
C ASP A 160 13.77 9.98 5.21
N LEU A 161 14.06 8.69 5.40
CA LEU A 161 13.49 7.87 6.47
C LEU A 161 13.99 8.26 7.87
N ASN A 162 15.17 8.88 7.97
CA ASN A 162 15.76 9.29 9.24
C ASN A 162 14.86 10.28 9.99
N GLY A 163 13.99 11.02 9.28
CA GLY A 163 13.05 11.95 9.87
C GLY A 163 11.71 11.34 10.33
N ILE A 164 11.28 10.19 9.79
CA ILE A 164 9.93 9.64 10.09
C ILE A 164 9.93 8.81 11.36
N PHE A 165 10.85 7.85 11.48
CA PHE A 165 10.78 6.82 12.53
C PHE A 165 11.80 7.00 13.66
N ASN A 166 12.76 7.92 13.51
CA ASN A 166 13.76 8.24 14.55
C ASN A 166 13.49 9.57 15.27
N SER A 167 12.53 10.38 14.81
CA SER A 167 12.12 11.57 15.56
C SER A 167 11.07 11.17 16.61
N SER A 168 11.22 11.71 17.82
CA SER A 168 10.28 11.61 18.92
C SER A 168 8.94 12.25 18.54
N ILE A 169 8.13 11.53 17.76
CA ILE A 169 6.76 11.91 17.46
C ILE A 169 6.01 11.90 18.79
N SER A 170 5.56 13.08 19.21
CA SER A 170 4.71 13.27 20.39
C SER A 170 3.55 12.29 20.33
N ASN A 171 3.50 11.38 21.31
CA ASN A 171 2.35 10.52 21.59
C ASN A 171 1.13 11.42 21.83
N LYS A 172 0.38 11.74 20.78
CA LYS A 172 -1.04 12.03 20.94
C LYS A 172 -1.73 10.67 20.92
N GLU A 173 -2.12 10.22 22.11
CA GLU A 173 -2.91 9.02 22.31
C GLU A 173 -4.09 9.03 21.33
N LEU A 174 -4.22 7.94 20.56
CA LEU A 174 -5.46 7.60 19.89
C LEU A 174 -6.48 7.36 21.01
N ALA A 175 -7.39 8.32 21.21
CA ALA A 175 -8.58 8.09 22.00
C ALA A 175 -9.42 7.04 21.25
N LEU A 176 -9.29 5.78 21.68
CA LEU A 176 -10.20 4.69 21.34
C LEU A 176 -11.55 4.89 22.05
#